data_AF-A0A3N0Y5P8-F1
#
_entry.id   AF-A0A3N0Y5P8-F1
#
_cell.length_a   1.000
_cell.length_b   1.000
_cell.length_c   1.000
_cell.angle_alpha   90.00
_cell.angle_beta   90.00
_cell.angle_gamma   90.00
#
_symmetry.space_group_name_H-M   'P 1'
#
loop_
_entity.id
_entity.type
_entity.pdbx_description
1 polymer ?
#
loop_
_entity_poly.entity_id
_entity_poly.type
_entity_poly.pdbx_seq_one_letter_code
_entity_poly.pdbx_strand_id
1 'polypeptide(L)'
;MVVVLLNMLIAMINNSYQEIEEDADVEWKFARAKLWLSYFDEGRTLPAPFNLVPTPKSFYYLIVRVKSCLIRLCKGKGHHHANELEMGMLNSRPKADRHRANLRSREENTFKKPIKNPTRYQKIMKRLIKRYVLKAQVDRENDEVNEGELKEIKQDISSLRYELLEEKSQATGELADLIQQLSDKFGRNAKKQP
;
A
#
# COMPACT_ATOMS: atom_id res chain seq x y z
N MET A 1 -46.60 30.41 11.27
CA MET A 1 -45.28 30.02 11.84
C MET A 1 -44.95 28.55 11.61
N VAL A 2 -45.85 27.61 11.94
CA VAL A 2 -45.63 26.15 11.80
C VAL A 2 -45.24 25.71 10.37
N VAL A 3 -45.92 26.23 9.35
CA VAL A 3 -45.67 25.88 7.93
C VAL A 3 -44.25 26.25 7.49
N VAL A 4 -43.73 27.39 7.93
CA VAL A 4 -42.38 27.86 7.57
C VAL A 4 -41.32 27.00 8.25
N LEU A 5 -41.49 26.66 9.53
CA LEU A 5 -40.56 25.79 10.26
C LEU A 5 -40.50 24.38 9.68
N LEU A 6 -41.66 23.83 9.29
CA LEU A 6 -41.74 22.51 8.68
C LEU A 6 -41.04 22.49 7.31
N ASN A 7 -41.22 23.53 6.50
CA ASN A 7 -40.53 23.65 5.22
C ASN A 7 -39.01 23.79 5.38
N MET A 8 -38.56 24.53 6.39
CA MET A 8 -37.13 24.66 6.70
C MET A 8 -36.53 23.35 7.23
N LEU A 9 -37.29 22.59 8.04
CA LEU A 9 -36.86 21.28 8.52
C LEU A 9 -36.74 20.27 7.38
N ILE A 10 -37.73 20.22 6.47
CA ILE A 10 -37.69 19.35 5.30
C ILE A 10 -36.49 19.69 4.42
N ALA A 11 -36.23 20.98 4.18
CA ALA A 11 -35.06 21.41 3.42
C ALA A 11 -33.74 20.98 4.07
N MET A 12 -33.63 21.12 5.40
CA MET A 12 -32.44 20.68 6.15
C MET A 12 -32.24 19.17 6.10
N ILE A 13 -33.31 18.39 6.28
CA ILE A 13 -33.24 16.93 6.22
C ILE A 13 -32.91 16.47 4.80
N ASN A 14 -33.51 17.05 3.77
CA ASN A 14 -33.21 16.70 2.38
C ASN A 14 -31.75 16.97 2.03
N ASN A 15 -31.20 18.11 2.46
CA ASN A 15 -29.78 18.40 2.28
C ASN A 15 -28.89 17.39 3.02
N SER A 16 -29.21 17.08 4.29
CA SER A 16 -28.45 16.09 5.07
C SER A 16 -28.57 14.68 4.49
N TYR A 17 -29.71 14.34 3.87
CA TYR A 17 -29.92 13.05 3.23
C TYR A 17 -29.07 12.92 1.99
N GLN A 18 -28.98 13.95 1.14
CA GLN A 18 -28.14 13.94 -0.06
C GLN A 18 -26.66 13.74 0.31
N GLU A 19 -26.17 14.42 1.34
CA GLU A 19 -24.79 14.26 1.83
C GLU A 19 -24.52 12.83 2.34
N ILE A 20 -25.47 12.23 3.07
CA ILE A 20 -25.32 10.87 3.61
C ILE A 20 -25.48 9.80 2.52
N GLU A 21 -26.34 10.03 1.53
CA GLU A 21 -26.63 9.07 0.45
C GLU A 21 -25.39 8.76 -0.40
N GLU A 22 -24.53 9.75 -0.64
CA GLU A 22 -23.29 9.59 -1.42
C GLU A 22 -22.38 8.48 -0.86
N ASP A 23 -22.29 8.34 0.47
CA ASP A 23 -21.41 7.38 1.16
C ASP A 23 -22.17 6.26 1.90
N ALA A 24 -23.52 6.27 1.90
CA ALA A 24 -24.36 5.34 2.66
C ALA A 24 -23.99 3.87 2.45
N ASP A 25 -23.61 3.53 1.23
CA ASP A 25 -23.29 2.18 0.79
C ASP A 25 -21.95 1.69 1.39
N VAL A 26 -20.98 2.61 1.55
CA VAL A 26 -19.69 2.35 2.21
C VAL A 26 -19.89 2.23 3.72
N GLU A 27 -20.66 3.15 4.31
CA GLU A 27 -20.96 3.16 5.75
C GLU A 27 -21.74 1.91 6.18
N TRP A 28 -22.76 1.52 5.41
CA TRP A 28 -23.53 0.31 5.67
C TRP A 28 -22.65 -0.94 5.60
N LYS A 29 -21.79 -1.05 4.58
CA LYS A 29 -20.85 -2.19 4.45
C LYS A 29 -19.87 -2.22 5.62
N PHE A 30 -19.41 -1.07 6.10
CA PHE A 30 -18.53 -0.96 7.27
C PHE A 30 -19.23 -1.38 8.57
N ALA A 31 -20.46 -0.89 8.81
CA ALA A 31 -21.26 -1.29 9.97
C ALA A 31 -21.57 -2.80 9.96
N ARG A 32 -21.91 -3.34 8.78
CA ARG A 32 -22.14 -4.77 8.59
C ARG A 32 -20.88 -5.61 8.87
N ALA A 33 -19.72 -5.17 8.39
CA ALA A 33 -18.45 -5.84 8.66
C ALA A 33 -18.09 -5.82 10.16
N LYS A 34 -18.33 -4.70 10.85
CA LYS A 34 -18.18 -4.62 12.32
C LYS A 34 -19.08 -5.61 13.05
N LEU A 35 -20.33 -5.73 12.62
CA LEU A 35 -21.26 -6.71 13.17
C LEU A 35 -20.72 -8.13 12.98
N TRP A 36 -20.32 -8.51 11.76
CA TRP A 36 -19.74 -9.83 11.50
C TRP A 36 -18.47 -10.10 12.31
N LEU A 37 -17.58 -9.12 12.44
CA LEU A 37 -16.37 -9.23 13.27
C LEU A 37 -16.71 -9.53 14.73
N SER A 38 -17.81 -8.98 15.26
CA SER A 38 -18.27 -9.26 16.62
C SER A 38 -18.72 -10.72 16.83
N TYR A 39 -19.10 -11.42 15.75
CA TYR A 39 -19.44 -12.84 15.77
C TYR A 39 -18.23 -13.76 15.53
N PHE A 40 -17.18 -13.27 14.87
CA PHE A 40 -15.96 -14.06 14.59
C PHE A 40 -15.05 -14.24 15.81
N ASP A 41 -15.04 -13.30 16.76
CA ASP A 41 -14.27 -13.47 18.00
C ASP A 41 -14.94 -14.56 18.88
N GLU A 42 -14.20 -15.65 19.20
CA GLU A 42 -14.63 -16.89 19.87
C GLU A 42 -15.08 -16.74 21.35
N GLY A 43 -15.95 -15.78 21.64
CA GLY A 43 -16.42 -15.48 23.01
C GLY A 43 -17.85 -15.92 23.34
N ARG A 44 -18.70 -16.15 22.33
CA ARG A 44 -20.11 -16.52 22.52
C ARG A 44 -20.51 -17.60 21.53
N THR A 45 -20.05 -18.83 21.77
CA THR A 45 -20.44 -20.01 20.97
C THR A 45 -21.91 -20.41 21.18
N LEU A 46 -22.67 -19.65 21.96
CA LEU A 46 -24.05 -19.92 22.32
C LEU A 46 -24.89 -18.63 22.21
N PRO A 47 -26.03 -18.65 21.50
CA PRO A 47 -26.95 -17.53 21.51
C PRO A 47 -27.51 -17.33 22.92
N ALA A 48 -27.84 -16.09 23.32
CA ALA A 48 -28.64 -15.88 24.52
C ALA A 48 -29.98 -16.66 24.36
N PRO A 49 -30.48 -17.42 25.36
CA PRO A 49 -30.11 -17.51 26.78
C PRO A 49 -29.02 -18.53 27.16
N PHE A 50 -28.50 -19.29 26.20
CA PHE A 50 -27.54 -20.38 26.45
C PHE A 50 -26.12 -19.90 26.82
N ASN A 51 -25.89 -18.58 26.80
CA ASN A 51 -24.67 -17.93 27.29
C ASN A 51 -24.55 -17.90 28.83
N LEU A 52 -25.52 -18.42 29.58
CA LEU A 52 -25.46 -18.51 31.04
C LEU A 52 -24.71 -19.75 31.56
N VAL A 53 -24.68 -20.85 30.80
CA VAL A 53 -23.96 -22.06 31.20
C VAL A 53 -22.54 -21.97 30.67
N PRO A 54 -21.52 -21.74 31.51
CA PRO A 54 -20.16 -21.62 31.02
C PRO A 54 -19.76 -22.96 30.39
N THR A 55 -19.17 -22.91 29.20
CA THR A 55 -18.72 -24.12 28.52
C THR A 55 -17.72 -24.89 29.40
N PRO A 56 -17.69 -26.24 29.35
CA PRO A 56 -16.74 -27.04 30.14
C PRO A 56 -15.27 -26.61 29.95
N LYS A 57 -14.93 -26.09 28.77
CA LYS A 57 -13.61 -25.52 28.47
C LYS A 57 -13.32 -24.23 29.24
N SER A 58 -14.31 -23.34 29.41
CA SER A 58 -14.17 -22.10 30.18
C SER A 58 -13.84 -22.37 31.66
N PHE A 59 -14.51 -23.35 32.27
CA PHE A 59 -14.21 -23.79 33.63
C PHE A 59 -12.78 -24.35 33.78
N TYR A 60 -12.31 -25.14 32.81
CA TYR A 60 -10.93 -25.65 32.82
C TYR A 60 -9.91 -24.51 32.79
N TYR A 61 -10.07 -23.52 31.89
CA TYR A 61 -9.18 -22.35 31.85
C TYR A 61 -9.26 -21.49 33.12
N LEU A 62 -10.45 -21.35 33.71
CA LEU A 62 -10.65 -20.64 34.99
C LEU A 62 -9.88 -21.33 36.12
N ILE A 63 -9.99 -22.64 36.26
CA ILE A 63 -9.30 -23.42 37.29
C ILE A 63 -7.77 -23.33 37.11
N VAL A 64 -7.28 -23.46 35.87
CA VAL A 64 -5.85 -23.31 35.56
C VAL A 64 -5.35 -21.90 35.91
N ARG A 65 -6.15 -20.86 35.62
CA ARG A 65 -5.84 -19.47 35.95
C ARG A 65 -5.82 -19.24 37.46
N VAL A 66 -6.78 -19.79 38.20
CA VAL A 66 -6.85 -19.71 39.67
C VAL A 66 -5.68 -20.45 40.32
N LYS A 67 -5.34 -21.67 39.88
CA LYS A 67 -4.15 -22.39 40.36
C LYS A 67 -2.86 -21.64 40.07
N SER A 68 -2.72 -21.07 38.87
CA SER A 68 -1.54 -20.26 38.51
C SER A 68 -1.44 -18.95 39.30
N CYS A 69 -2.57 -18.41 39.75
CA CYS A 69 -2.64 -17.24 40.63
C CYS A 69 -2.24 -17.62 42.06
N LEU A 70 -2.79 -18.73 42.59
CA LEU A 70 -2.44 -19.28 43.90
C LEU A 70 -0.96 -19.64 44.01
N ILE A 71 -0.40 -20.31 43.00
CA ILE A 71 1.05 -20.64 42.96
C ILE A 71 1.90 -19.37 42.98
N ARG A 72 1.47 -18.29 42.31
CA ARG A 72 2.17 -17.00 42.33
C ARG A 72 2.06 -16.28 43.66
N LEU A 73 0.90 -16.34 44.32
CA LEU A 73 0.71 -15.79 45.67
C LEU A 73 1.52 -16.55 46.72
N CYS A 74 1.62 -17.88 46.61
CA CYS A 74 2.42 -18.70 47.51
C CYS A 74 3.93 -18.58 47.26
N LYS A 75 4.38 -18.30 46.02
CA LYS A 75 5.79 -18.01 45.70
C LYS A 75 6.24 -16.58 46.02
N GLY A 76 5.33 -15.69 46.42
CA GLY A 76 5.62 -14.32 46.86
C GLY A 76 6.20 -14.20 48.28
N LYS A 77 6.41 -15.32 48.98
CA LYS A 77 7.08 -15.39 50.29
C LYS A 77 8.19 -16.44 50.22
N GLY A 78 9.38 -16.05 49.80
CA GLY A 78 10.54 -16.94 49.83
C GLY A 78 11.64 -16.55 48.84
N HIS A 79 12.28 -15.40 49.07
CA HIS A 79 13.67 -15.24 48.63
C HIS A 79 14.56 -15.33 49.87
N HIS A 80 15.30 -16.44 49.96
CA HIS A 80 16.65 -16.61 50.50
C HIS A 80 16.81 -18.05 51.01
N HIS A 81 17.33 -18.96 50.17
CA HIS A 81 18.57 -19.71 50.40
C HIS A 81 18.73 -20.82 49.34
N ALA A 82 19.95 -20.97 48.83
CA ALA A 82 20.37 -21.97 47.86
C ALA A 82 20.31 -23.40 48.42
N ASN A 83 19.97 -24.39 47.57
CA ASN A 83 20.87 -25.45 47.12
C ASN A 83 20.10 -26.49 46.27
N GLU A 84 20.60 -26.68 45.04
CA GLU A 84 20.85 -27.96 44.37
C GLU A 84 20.15 -29.22 44.92
N LEU A 85 19.16 -29.75 44.19
CA LEU A 85 19.11 -31.17 43.83
C LEU A 85 18.10 -31.40 42.68
N GLU A 86 18.58 -32.08 41.65
CA GLU A 86 17.90 -32.74 40.55
C GLU A 86 16.40 -33.05 40.69
N MET A 87 15.64 -32.78 39.61
CA MET A 87 14.64 -33.77 39.16
C MET A 87 14.35 -33.66 37.65
N GLY A 88 14.76 -34.72 36.96
CA GLY A 88 14.27 -35.32 35.71
C GLY A 88 13.27 -34.57 34.80
N MET A 89 13.71 -34.42 33.55
CA MET A 89 13.00 -34.70 32.28
C MET A 89 11.47 -34.93 32.30
N LEU A 90 10.70 -34.24 31.44
CA LEU A 90 10.34 -34.68 30.06
C LEU A 90 9.25 -33.77 29.44
N ASN A 91 9.31 -33.70 28.12
CA ASN A 91 8.53 -32.88 27.21
C ASN A 91 7.02 -33.21 27.19
N SER A 92 6.19 -32.16 27.09
CA SER A 92 5.10 -32.11 26.09
C SER A 92 4.52 -30.68 25.99
N ARG A 93 4.81 -30.02 24.87
CA ARG A 93 4.16 -28.80 24.41
C ARG A 93 2.67 -29.08 24.11
N PRO A 94 1.78 -28.11 24.38
CA PRO A 94 0.72 -27.80 23.46
C PRO A 94 0.94 -26.39 22.89
N LYS A 95 1.09 -26.32 21.56
CA LYS A 95 0.91 -25.09 20.79
C LYS A 95 -0.56 -24.69 20.89
N ALA A 96 -0.84 -23.49 21.42
CA ALA A 96 -2.10 -22.78 21.17
C ALA A 96 -1.84 -21.27 21.31
N ASP A 97 -1.97 -20.60 20.17
CA ASP A 97 -2.27 -19.19 19.91
C ASP A 97 -1.90 -18.13 20.97
N ARG A 98 -0.82 -17.42 20.68
CA ARG A 98 -0.61 -16.03 21.13
C ARG A 98 -0.50 -15.12 19.92
N HIS A 99 -1.62 -14.89 19.26
CA HIS A 99 -1.82 -13.64 18.53
C HIS A 99 -2.75 -12.76 19.37
N ARG A 100 -2.42 -11.47 19.46
CA ARG A 100 -3.19 -10.38 20.06
C ARG A 100 -2.90 -10.04 21.53
N ALA A 101 -1.72 -9.46 21.76
CA ALA A 101 -1.58 -8.26 22.59
C ALA A 101 -0.16 -7.73 22.41
N ASN A 102 0.03 -6.72 21.55
CA ASN A 102 1.08 -5.70 21.67
C ASN A 102 0.85 -4.63 20.59
N LEU A 103 -0.22 -3.86 20.79
CA LEU A 103 -0.38 -2.53 20.21
C LEU A 103 -0.31 -1.55 21.38
N ARG A 104 0.91 -1.14 21.75
CA ARG A 104 1.30 0.24 22.10
C ARG A 104 2.69 0.30 22.74
N SER A 105 3.57 1.00 22.02
CA SER A 105 4.56 1.95 22.54
C SER A 105 5.81 1.43 23.25
N ARG A 106 6.92 1.33 22.49
CA ARG A 106 8.17 2.02 22.85
C ARG A 106 9.08 2.08 21.63
N GLU A 107 9.28 3.30 21.14
CA GLU A 107 10.34 3.68 20.21
C GLU A 107 11.69 3.36 20.86
N GLU A 108 12.51 2.56 20.19
CA GLU A 108 13.97 2.59 20.34
C GLU A 108 14.61 1.77 19.21
N ASN A 109 15.05 2.50 18.20
CA ASN A 109 16.23 2.28 17.35
C ASN A 109 16.82 0.86 17.26
N THR A 110 16.07 -0.15 16.80
CA THR A 110 16.67 -1.40 16.33
C THR A 110 16.93 -1.30 14.84
N PHE A 111 18.19 -1.13 14.49
CA PHE A 111 18.77 -1.33 13.16
C PHE A 111 18.12 -2.56 12.50
N LYS A 112 17.22 -2.34 11.54
CA LYS A 112 16.51 -3.42 10.83
C LYS A 112 17.53 -4.19 10.00
N LYS A 113 18.07 -5.29 10.55
CA LYS A 113 18.80 -6.27 9.74
C LYS A 113 17.90 -6.64 8.56
N PRO A 114 18.40 -6.60 7.31
CA PRO A 114 17.57 -6.93 6.15
C PRO A 114 17.08 -8.36 6.33
N ILE A 115 15.76 -8.51 6.42
CA ILE A 115 15.10 -9.81 6.51
C ILE A 115 15.52 -10.57 5.24
N LYS A 116 16.42 -11.55 5.40
CA LYS A 116 17.11 -12.25 4.31
C LYS A 116 16.16 -12.87 3.28
N ASN A 117 14.94 -13.22 3.71
CA ASN A 117 13.90 -13.78 2.85
C ASN A 117 12.63 -12.96 3.03
N PRO A 118 12.20 -12.16 2.02
CA PRO A 118 11.01 -11.36 2.18
C PRO A 118 9.83 -12.27 2.45
N THR A 119 9.09 -11.98 3.53
CA THR A 119 7.92 -12.77 3.92
C THR A 119 6.91 -12.80 2.77
N ARG A 120 6.06 -13.82 2.72
CA ARG A 120 4.97 -13.90 1.71
C ARG A 120 4.15 -12.61 1.67
N TYR A 121 3.93 -11.99 2.83
CA TYR A 121 3.32 -10.66 2.96
C TYR A 121 4.09 -9.58 2.19
N GLN A 122 5.41 -9.46 2.39
CA GLN A 122 6.24 -8.47 1.67
C GLN A 122 6.21 -8.68 0.15
N LYS A 123 6.22 -9.94 -0.32
CA LYS A 123 6.07 -10.24 -1.75
C LYS A 123 4.70 -9.85 -2.30
N ILE A 124 3.62 -10.07 -1.54
CA ILE A 124 2.27 -9.64 -1.92
C ILE A 124 2.18 -8.12 -1.92
N MET A 125 2.68 -7.46 -0.89
CA MET A 125 2.68 -6.00 -0.76
C MET A 125 3.42 -5.34 -1.93
N LYS A 126 4.61 -5.84 -2.30
CA LYS A 126 5.34 -5.35 -3.48
C LYS A 126 4.53 -5.48 -4.77
N ARG A 127 3.79 -6.58 -4.96
CA ARG A 127 2.92 -6.78 -6.14
C ARG A 127 1.71 -5.86 -6.13
N LEU A 128 1.08 -5.64 -4.98
CA LEU A 128 -0.05 -4.72 -4.83
C LEU A 128 0.38 -3.28 -5.11
N ILE A 129 1.51 -2.84 -4.54
CA ILE A 129 2.08 -1.52 -4.80
C ILE A 129 2.38 -1.35 -6.29
N LYS A 130 3.01 -2.35 -6.92
CA LYS A 130 3.29 -2.30 -8.36
C LYS A 130 2.02 -2.15 -9.19
N ARG A 131 0.96 -2.92 -8.90
CA ARG A 131 -0.33 -2.81 -9.60
C ARG A 131 -0.99 -1.44 -9.38
N TYR A 132 -0.94 -0.94 -8.15
CA TYR A 132 -1.50 0.37 -7.82
C TYR A 132 -0.78 1.50 -8.57
N VAL A 133 0.56 1.52 -8.54
CA VAL A 133 1.35 2.55 -9.24
C VAL A 133 1.11 2.50 -10.74
N LEU A 134 1.11 1.31 -11.35
CA LEU A 134 0.82 1.16 -12.78
C LEU A 134 -0.60 1.63 -13.10
N LYS A 135 -1.59 1.25 -12.29
CA LYS A 135 -2.97 1.71 -12.48
C LYS A 135 -3.07 3.23 -12.36
N ALA A 136 -2.44 3.83 -11.35
CA ALA A 136 -2.47 5.29 -11.16
C ALA A 136 -1.76 6.05 -12.30
N GLN A 137 -0.69 5.49 -12.87
CA GLN A 137 -0.04 6.06 -14.05
C GLN A 137 -0.94 5.98 -15.28
N VAL A 138 -1.54 4.81 -15.52
CA VAL A 138 -2.48 4.60 -16.63
C VAL A 138 -3.70 5.49 -16.48
N ASP A 139 -4.31 5.58 -15.30
CA ASP A 139 -5.47 6.45 -15.07
C ASP A 139 -5.12 7.92 -15.36
N ARG A 140 -3.88 8.37 -15.04
CA ARG A 140 -3.37 9.71 -15.39
C ARG A 140 -3.11 9.91 -16.88
N GLU A 141 -2.73 8.86 -17.61
CA GLU A 141 -2.56 8.89 -19.07
C GLU A 141 -3.89 8.79 -19.83
N ASN A 142 -4.95 8.27 -19.20
CA ASN A 142 -6.30 8.23 -19.75
C ASN A 142 -7.10 9.53 -19.50
N ASP A 143 -6.57 10.46 -18.69
CA ASP A 143 -7.15 11.79 -18.58
C ASP A 143 -7.07 12.52 -19.93
N GLU A 144 -8.04 13.40 -20.19
CA GLU A 144 -8.18 14.07 -21.49
C GLU A 144 -6.87 14.74 -21.95
N VAL A 145 -6.58 14.63 -23.25
CA VAL A 145 -5.33 15.11 -23.88
C VAL A 145 -5.05 16.54 -23.44
N ASN A 146 -3.92 16.71 -22.76
CA ASN A 146 -3.57 18.01 -22.18
C ASN A 146 -3.03 18.94 -23.28
N GLU A 147 -3.42 20.22 -23.26
CA GLU A 147 -2.92 21.23 -24.22
C GLU A 147 -1.38 21.33 -24.17
N GLY A 148 -0.78 21.02 -23.02
CA GLY A 148 0.68 20.93 -22.84
C GLY A 148 1.34 19.84 -23.69
N GLU A 149 0.71 18.66 -23.81
CA GLU A 149 1.23 17.55 -24.62
C GLU A 149 1.20 17.91 -26.12
N LEU A 150 0.15 18.61 -26.56
CA LEU A 150 0.08 19.10 -27.94
C LEU A 150 1.18 20.13 -28.24
N LYS A 151 1.53 20.98 -27.26
CA LYS A 151 2.61 21.96 -27.38
C LYS A 151 3.98 21.27 -27.44
N GLU A 152 4.19 20.22 -26.65
CA GLU A 152 5.40 19.41 -26.66
C GLU A 152 5.59 18.74 -28.03
N ILE A 153 4.57 18.05 -28.54
CA ILE A 153 4.62 17.42 -29.87
C ILE A 153 4.89 18.46 -30.97
N LYS A 154 4.26 19.63 -30.91
CA LYS A 154 4.50 20.70 -31.87
C LYS A 154 5.94 21.21 -31.80
N GLN A 155 6.50 21.32 -30.59
CA GLN A 155 7.88 21.71 -30.38
C GLN A 155 8.84 20.66 -30.95
N ASP A 156 8.59 19.37 -30.72
CA ASP A 156 9.41 18.27 -31.24
C ASP A 156 9.37 18.17 -32.77
N ILE A 157 8.20 18.39 -33.38
CA ILE A 157 8.10 18.48 -34.85
C ILE A 157 8.89 19.68 -35.38
N SER A 158 8.84 20.80 -34.66
CA SER A 158 9.53 22.02 -35.06
C SER A 158 11.05 21.87 -34.92
N SER A 159 11.55 21.28 -33.84
CA SER A 159 12.97 21.01 -33.65
C SER A 159 13.48 20.04 -34.71
N LEU A 160 12.77 18.92 -34.95
CA LEU A 160 13.10 17.95 -36.00
C LEU A 160 13.17 18.59 -37.39
N ARG A 161 12.22 19.50 -37.70
CA ARG A 161 12.23 20.22 -38.98
C ARG A 161 13.50 21.04 -39.15
N TYR A 162 13.94 21.75 -38.11
CA TYR A 162 15.14 22.57 -38.19
C TYR A 162 16.40 21.72 -38.28
N GLU A 163 16.47 20.61 -37.55
CA GLU A 163 17.60 19.67 -37.61
C GLU A 163 17.76 19.09 -39.03
N LEU A 164 16.67 18.63 -39.66
CA LEU A 164 16.70 18.12 -41.03
C LEU A 164 17.05 19.19 -42.08
N LEU A 165 16.63 20.43 -41.87
CA LEU A 165 16.97 21.54 -42.77
C LEU A 165 18.45 21.91 -42.67
N GLU A 166 19.00 21.91 -41.46
CA GLU A 166 20.42 22.14 -41.21
C GLU A 166 21.27 21.05 -41.88
N GLU A 167 20.91 19.77 -41.67
CA GLU A 167 21.60 18.62 -42.27
C GLU A 167 21.53 18.66 -43.80
N LYS A 168 20.36 18.95 -44.36
CA LYS A 168 20.21 19.14 -45.81
C LYS A 168 21.09 20.28 -46.33
N SER A 169 21.12 21.41 -45.61
CA SER A 169 21.93 22.57 -45.98
C SER A 169 23.42 22.22 -46.01
N GLN A 170 23.91 21.53 -44.97
CA GLN A 170 25.29 21.05 -44.90
C GLN A 170 25.62 20.10 -46.06
N ALA A 171 24.79 19.09 -46.31
CA ALA A 171 24.99 18.15 -47.41
C ALA A 171 25.00 18.85 -48.78
N THR A 172 24.15 19.86 -48.99
CA THR A 172 24.17 20.66 -50.23
C THR A 172 25.41 21.54 -50.34
N GLY A 173 25.93 22.06 -49.23
CA GLY A 173 27.20 22.79 -49.19
C GLY A 173 28.39 21.91 -49.56
N GLU A 174 28.50 20.73 -48.95
CA GLU A 174 29.53 19.75 -49.28
C GLU A 174 29.48 19.33 -50.75
N LEU A 175 28.28 19.10 -51.29
CA LEU A 175 28.09 18.77 -52.70
C LEU A 175 28.57 19.90 -53.61
N ALA A 176 28.27 21.16 -53.28
CA ALA A 176 28.73 22.33 -54.03
C ALA A 176 30.25 22.45 -54.03
N ASP A 177 30.89 22.25 -52.87
CA ASP A 177 32.34 22.25 -52.74
C ASP A 177 33.00 21.15 -53.58
N LEU A 178 32.43 19.94 -53.60
CA LEU A 178 32.91 18.83 -54.44
C LEU A 178 32.78 19.14 -55.94
N ILE A 179 31.67 19.75 -56.37
CA ILE A 179 31.48 20.19 -57.76
C ILE A 179 32.52 21.24 -58.14
N GLN A 180 32.76 22.21 -57.25
CA GLN A 180 33.76 23.26 -57.49
C GLN A 180 35.18 22.67 -57.56
N GLN A 181 35.53 21.75 -56.67
CA GLN A 181 36.82 21.07 -56.70
C GLN A 181 37.01 20.27 -57.98
N LEU A 182 35.99 19.55 -58.45
CA LEU A 182 36.02 18.83 -59.73
C LEU A 182 36.21 19.80 -60.90
N SER A 183 35.46 20.90 -60.93
CA SER A 183 35.60 21.96 -61.94
C SER A 183 37.01 22.55 -61.97
N ASP A 184 37.57 22.90 -60.82
CA ASP A 184 38.93 23.43 -60.69
C ASP A 184 40.01 22.40 -61.08
N LYS A 185 39.79 21.11 -60.81
CA LYS A 185 40.69 20.03 -61.25
C LYS A 185 40.65 19.89 -62.77
N PHE A 186 39.46 19.95 -63.36
CA PHE A 186 39.27 19.87 -64.80
C PHE A 186 39.90 21.07 -65.52
N GLY A 187 39.69 22.29 -65.00
CA GLY A 187 40.32 23.51 -65.50
C GLY A 187 41.85 23.48 -65.38
N ARG A 188 42.40 22.89 -64.31
CA ARG A 188 43.85 22.68 -64.15
C ARG A 188 44.41 21.61 -65.09
N ASN A 189 43.65 20.56 -65.40
CA ASN A 189 44.04 19.53 -66.36
C ASN A 189 43.98 20.04 -67.82
N ALA A 190 43.01 20.89 -68.16
CA ALA A 190 42.91 21.53 -69.47
C ALA A 190 44.06 22.51 -69.77
N LYS A 191 44.64 23.16 -68.73
CA LYS A 191 45.82 24.03 -68.85
C LYS A 191 47.16 23.27 -68.93
N LYS A 192 47.16 21.94 -68.79
CA LYS A 192 48.37 21.10 -68.75
C LYS A 192 48.61 20.26 -70.01
N GLN A 193 47.76 20.35 -71.03
CA GLN A 193 48.06 19.77 -72.34
C GLN A 193 48.82 20.79 -73.20
N PRO A 194 49.98 20.42 -73.78
CA PRO A 194 50.80 21.29 -74.64
C PRO A 194 50.13 21.58 -75.99
#